data_AF-A0A1V5MVV8-F1
#
_entry.id   AF-A0A1V5MVV8-F1
#
_cell.length_a   1.000
_cell.length_b   1.000
_cell.length_c   1.000
_cell.angle_alpha   90.00
_cell.angle_beta   90.00
_cell.angle_gamma   90.00
#
_symmetry.space_group_name_H-M   'P 1'
#
loop_
_entity.id
_entity.type
_entity.pdbx_description
1 polymer ?
#
loop_
_entity_poly.entity_id
_entity_poly.type
_entity_poly.pdbx_seq_one_letter_code
_entity_poly.pdbx_strand_id
1 'polypeptide(L)'
;MSKLAGPQALALYTVGDKVILNKCKLRSYQDTYLTTYSQPDYRHYLKDCFIEGAVDFIYGGGDVYFDACTIYINRDAGGYITAPSHAAETKWGYIFMNNTIDAPKATLVYFGRPWQNKPKVSFVNTRLSKNVSIYGAGWYETMGAIPAIFADYNTMDWEGNPVDLSNRNDYYYYTDKNTGTKVEGNAKSSLTDEEVRQYTIKNVLGGDDNWMPGEAIEPCSKPAGRLTKSYLAWDTVPYAIGYVISINDTVRFNTTATDLPLSTIGTGLVSIQAVNEHGSLSEAFTLQVSSSEQQLAATSLVVLGHSTGIAVKGVTTPTSVEVFQLDGRLACRQTLTNDGNLTVKRGLYVVRLRTAEGVRSVKVMVGLP
;
A
#
# COMPACT_ATOMS: atom_id res chain seq x y z
N MET A 1 -5.20 -35.86 -22.88
CA MET A 1 -4.76 -34.47 -23.11
C MET A 1 -5.96 -33.53 -22.98
N SER A 2 -6.00 -32.69 -21.94
CA SER A 2 -6.83 -31.48 -21.95
C SER A 2 -5.89 -30.28 -21.81
N LYS A 3 -5.58 -29.68 -22.97
CA LYS A 3 -4.96 -28.36 -23.09
C LYS A 3 -5.84 -27.33 -22.36
N LEU A 4 -5.40 -26.90 -21.19
CA LEU A 4 -5.55 -25.50 -20.78
C LEU A 4 -4.14 -24.91 -20.73
N ALA A 5 -3.47 -24.94 -21.88
CA ALA A 5 -2.25 -24.17 -22.13
C ALA A 5 -2.70 -22.78 -22.60
N GLY A 6 -3.09 -21.94 -21.64
CA GLY A 6 -3.03 -20.49 -21.88
C GLY A 6 -1.55 -20.08 -21.93
N PRO A 7 -1.13 -19.14 -22.79
CA PRO A 7 0.25 -18.66 -22.81
C PRO A 7 0.59 -17.94 -21.49
N GLN A 8 1.89 -17.74 -21.23
CA GLN A 8 2.34 -16.76 -20.25
C GLN A 8 1.60 -15.44 -20.49
N ALA A 9 1.05 -14.86 -19.43
CA ALA A 9 0.29 -13.61 -19.49
C ALA A 9 0.81 -12.69 -18.40
N LEU A 10 1.89 -11.98 -18.71
CA LEU A 10 2.52 -11.05 -17.80
C LEU A 10 1.58 -9.88 -17.44
N ALA A 11 1.35 -9.62 -16.15
CA ALA A 11 0.66 -8.42 -15.70
C ALA A 11 1.63 -7.27 -15.42
N LEU A 12 2.79 -7.56 -14.80
CA LEU A 12 3.81 -6.57 -14.51
C LEU A 12 5.21 -7.17 -14.65
N TYR A 13 6.10 -6.43 -15.32
CA TYR A 13 7.53 -6.65 -15.29
C TYR A 13 8.23 -5.40 -14.76
N THR A 14 8.98 -5.54 -13.67
CA THR A 14 9.78 -4.46 -13.09
C THR A 14 11.23 -4.47 -13.62
N VAL A 15 11.71 -3.32 -14.11
CA VAL A 15 13.04 -3.19 -14.76
C VAL A 15 14.00 -2.24 -14.02
N GLY A 16 13.63 -1.78 -12.82
CA GLY A 16 14.40 -0.84 -12.03
C GLY A 16 14.56 -1.28 -10.59
N ASP A 17 15.61 -0.78 -9.92
CA ASP A 17 15.77 -0.89 -8.47
C ASP A 17 14.79 0.05 -7.74
N LYS A 18 14.54 -0.24 -6.46
CA LYS A 18 13.73 0.57 -5.53
C LYS A 18 12.26 0.72 -5.92
N VAL A 19 11.65 -0.35 -6.42
CA VAL A 19 10.23 -0.35 -6.77
C VAL A 19 9.37 -0.54 -5.52
N ILE A 20 8.32 0.27 -5.38
CA ILE A 20 7.31 0.13 -4.34
C ILE A 20 5.95 -0.10 -4.99
N LEU A 21 5.26 -1.17 -4.59
CA LEU A 21 3.85 -1.40 -4.90
C LEU A 21 3.08 -1.42 -3.58
N ASN A 22 2.20 -0.44 -3.38
CA ASN A 22 1.39 -0.31 -2.17
C ASN A 22 -0.09 -0.44 -2.56
N LYS A 23 -0.80 -1.39 -1.95
CA LYS A 23 -2.25 -1.61 -2.18
C LYS A 23 -2.63 -1.82 -3.65
N CYS A 24 -1.73 -2.46 -4.42
CA CYS A 24 -1.95 -2.77 -5.83
C CYS A 24 -2.62 -4.14 -6.03
N LYS A 25 -3.34 -4.30 -7.13
CA LYS A 25 -3.87 -5.61 -7.57
C LYS A 25 -3.20 -6.04 -8.87
N LEU A 26 -2.41 -7.09 -8.82
CA LEU A 26 -1.77 -7.70 -9.99
C LEU A 26 -2.53 -8.98 -10.30
N ARG A 27 -3.15 -9.07 -11.48
CA ARG A 27 -4.04 -10.19 -11.81
C ARG A 27 -3.69 -10.75 -13.19
N SER A 28 -3.33 -12.02 -13.20
CA SER A 28 -3.23 -12.82 -14.41
C SER A 28 -3.35 -14.30 -14.06
N TYR A 29 -2.84 -15.18 -14.91
CA TYR A 29 -2.91 -16.62 -14.73
C TYR A 29 -1.53 -17.25 -14.59
N GLN A 30 -0.80 -17.42 -15.69
CA GLN A 30 0.59 -17.88 -15.67
C GLN A 30 1.52 -16.67 -15.81
N ASP A 31 2.59 -16.63 -15.01
CA ASP A 31 3.63 -15.59 -15.05
C ASP A 31 3.12 -14.17 -14.74
N THR A 32 2.27 -13.99 -13.72
CA THR A 32 1.65 -12.69 -13.38
C THR A 32 2.67 -11.58 -13.11
N TYR A 33 3.67 -11.83 -12.28
CA TYR A 33 4.65 -10.83 -11.86
C TYR A 33 6.08 -11.30 -12.10
N LEU A 34 6.74 -10.67 -13.08
CA LEU A 34 8.18 -10.78 -13.29
C LEU A 34 8.89 -9.68 -12.50
N THR A 35 9.64 -10.07 -11.47
CA THR A 35 10.35 -9.13 -10.61
C THR A 35 11.51 -8.47 -11.37
N THR A 36 12.64 -9.13 -11.55
CA THR A 36 13.78 -8.70 -12.35
C THR A 36 14.43 -9.95 -12.93
N TYR A 37 15.07 -9.85 -14.09
CA TYR A 37 15.63 -11.03 -14.76
C TYR A 37 17.15 -11.15 -14.58
N SER A 38 17.87 -10.02 -14.50
CA SER A 38 19.33 -10.00 -14.67
C SER A 38 20.10 -9.25 -13.58
N GLN A 39 19.42 -8.58 -12.66
CA GLN A 39 20.05 -7.69 -11.68
C GLN A 39 19.87 -8.25 -10.26
N PRO A 40 20.93 -8.82 -9.65
CA PRO A 40 20.82 -9.52 -8.37
C PRO A 40 20.57 -8.60 -7.17
N ASP A 41 20.85 -7.32 -7.32
CA ASP A 41 20.80 -6.28 -6.30
C ASP A 41 19.58 -5.36 -6.41
N TYR A 42 18.67 -5.64 -7.35
CA TYR A 42 17.43 -4.87 -7.46
C TYR A 42 16.47 -5.23 -6.35
N ARG A 43 15.90 -4.21 -5.72
CA ARG A 43 15.10 -4.32 -4.52
C ARG A 43 13.68 -3.84 -4.75
N HIS A 44 12.70 -4.67 -4.42
CA HIS A 44 11.29 -4.30 -4.54
C HIS A 44 10.54 -4.52 -3.22
N TYR A 45 9.66 -3.58 -2.88
CA TYR A 45 8.79 -3.65 -1.72
C TYR A 45 7.32 -3.69 -2.15
N LEU A 46 6.61 -4.74 -1.75
CA LEU A 46 5.19 -4.89 -1.99
C LEU A 46 4.47 -4.90 -0.65
N LYS A 47 3.60 -3.92 -0.41
CA LYS A 47 2.80 -3.80 0.82
C LYS A 47 1.32 -3.88 0.51
N ASP A 48 0.59 -4.70 1.27
CA ASP A 48 -0.88 -4.83 1.20
C ASP A 48 -1.39 -5.09 -0.23
N CYS A 49 -0.60 -5.76 -1.06
CA CYS A 49 -0.96 -6.04 -2.45
C CYS A 49 -1.79 -7.31 -2.56
N PHE A 50 -2.59 -7.40 -3.62
CA PHE A 50 -3.27 -8.62 -4.04
C PHE A 50 -2.60 -9.12 -5.31
N ILE A 51 -2.04 -10.33 -5.27
CA ILE A 51 -1.31 -10.93 -6.40
C ILE A 51 -2.01 -12.23 -6.78
N GLU A 52 -2.63 -12.26 -7.95
CA GLU A 52 -3.40 -13.40 -8.45
C GLU A 52 -2.68 -14.14 -9.57
N GLY A 53 -2.64 -15.46 -9.48
CA GLY A 53 -2.15 -16.33 -10.53
C GLY A 53 -2.34 -17.83 -10.25
N ALA A 54 -1.74 -18.67 -11.08
CA ALA A 54 -1.96 -20.12 -11.10
C ALA A 54 -0.66 -20.93 -11.24
N VAL A 55 0.27 -20.50 -12.10
CA VAL A 55 1.56 -21.18 -12.35
C VAL A 55 2.65 -20.14 -12.40
N ASP A 56 3.71 -20.35 -11.62
CA ASP A 56 4.94 -19.54 -11.65
C ASP A 56 4.66 -18.04 -11.57
N PHE A 57 3.59 -17.65 -10.87
CA PHE A 57 3.01 -16.33 -11.06
C PHE A 57 3.77 -15.22 -10.34
N ILE A 58 4.77 -15.57 -9.53
CA ILE A 58 5.82 -14.68 -9.03
C ILE A 58 7.18 -15.29 -9.40
N TYR A 59 7.88 -14.67 -10.34
CA TYR A 59 9.08 -15.27 -10.95
C TYR A 59 10.12 -14.20 -11.32
N GLY A 60 11.35 -14.62 -11.59
CA GLY A 60 12.52 -13.73 -11.72
C GLY A 60 13.47 -13.82 -10.52
N GLY A 61 14.22 -12.76 -10.24
CA GLY A 61 15.19 -12.65 -9.15
C GLY A 61 15.05 -11.36 -8.34
N GLY A 62 16.18 -10.83 -7.85
CA GLY A 62 16.23 -9.64 -7.00
C GLY A 62 15.84 -9.91 -5.53
N ASP A 63 16.07 -8.93 -4.67
CA ASP A 63 15.64 -8.97 -3.27
C ASP A 63 14.24 -8.35 -3.17
N VAL A 64 13.22 -9.18 -3.00
CA VAL A 64 11.81 -8.74 -3.04
C VAL A 64 11.10 -9.08 -1.74
N TYR A 65 10.54 -8.05 -1.12
CA TYR A 65 9.85 -8.17 0.16
C TYR A 65 8.35 -7.98 -0.02
N PHE A 66 7.58 -9.04 0.17
CA PHE A 66 6.12 -9.05 0.16
C PHE A 66 5.63 -8.97 1.61
N ASP A 67 5.07 -7.84 2.00
CA ASP A 67 4.57 -7.58 3.35
C ASP A 67 3.04 -7.49 3.35
N ALA A 68 2.40 -8.33 4.17
CA ALA A 68 0.95 -8.32 4.37
C ALA A 68 0.12 -8.39 3.07
N CYS A 69 0.66 -9.03 2.04
CA CYS A 69 -0.03 -9.22 0.77
C CYS A 69 -0.97 -10.43 0.83
N THR A 70 -1.98 -10.41 -0.04
CA THR A 70 -2.80 -11.57 -0.37
C THR A 70 -2.28 -12.22 -1.64
N ILE A 71 -1.83 -13.46 -1.52
CA ILE A 71 -1.36 -14.31 -2.60
C ILE A 71 -2.53 -15.21 -3.02
N TYR A 72 -3.19 -14.87 -4.12
CA TYR A 72 -4.46 -15.45 -4.51
C TYR A 72 -4.31 -16.47 -5.65
N ILE A 73 -4.61 -17.73 -5.35
CA ILE A 73 -4.45 -18.83 -6.30
C ILE A 73 -5.72 -18.96 -7.12
N ASN A 74 -5.63 -18.70 -8.42
CA ASN A 74 -6.72 -18.88 -9.37
C ASN A 74 -6.59 -20.23 -10.10
N ARG A 75 -6.66 -21.34 -9.37
CA ARG A 75 -6.62 -22.69 -9.93
C ARG A 75 -7.27 -23.72 -8.99
N ASP A 76 -7.86 -24.76 -9.55
CA ASP A 76 -8.52 -25.81 -8.76
C ASP A 76 -7.53 -26.77 -8.05
N ALA A 77 -6.36 -27.07 -8.63
CA ALA A 77 -5.32 -27.88 -7.98
C ALA A 77 -3.95 -27.75 -8.68
N GLY A 78 -2.88 -28.04 -7.94
CA GLY A 78 -1.50 -27.94 -8.39
C GLY A 78 -1.08 -26.49 -8.64
N GLY A 79 0.04 -26.32 -9.34
CA GLY A 79 0.63 -25.00 -9.56
C GLY A 79 1.70 -24.66 -8.53
N TYR A 80 2.34 -23.52 -8.77
CA TYR A 80 3.52 -23.06 -8.05
C TYR A 80 3.35 -21.56 -7.85
N ILE A 81 3.41 -21.10 -6.60
CA ILE A 81 3.32 -19.66 -6.32
C ILE A 81 4.55 -18.95 -6.88
N THR A 82 5.73 -19.52 -6.65
CA THR A 82 7.01 -18.93 -7.05
C THR A 82 7.80 -19.78 -8.03
N ALA A 83 8.46 -19.12 -8.99
CA ALA A 83 9.48 -19.71 -9.87
C ALA A 83 10.75 -18.83 -9.91
N PRO A 84 11.51 -18.77 -8.81
CA PRO A 84 12.69 -17.92 -8.65
C PRO A 84 13.90 -18.34 -9.50
N SER A 85 14.65 -17.35 -9.98
CA SER A 85 15.87 -17.41 -10.79
C SER A 85 16.95 -16.44 -10.27
N HIS A 86 17.13 -16.40 -8.95
CA HIS A 86 18.10 -15.52 -8.28
C HIS A 86 19.54 -15.85 -8.69
N ALA A 87 20.34 -14.83 -9.03
CA ALA A 87 21.78 -15.02 -9.22
C ALA A 87 22.44 -15.41 -7.88
N ALA A 88 23.64 -15.98 -7.93
CA ALA A 88 24.35 -16.46 -6.74
C ALA A 88 24.65 -15.33 -5.72
N GLU A 89 24.79 -14.12 -6.23
CA GLU A 89 25.10 -12.88 -5.52
C GLU A 89 23.88 -12.28 -4.83
N THR A 90 22.67 -12.63 -5.27
CA THR A 90 21.41 -12.14 -4.67
C THR A 90 21.41 -12.52 -3.19
N LYS A 91 21.19 -11.57 -2.27
CA LYS A 91 21.46 -11.83 -0.86
C LYS A 91 20.32 -12.60 -0.19
N TRP A 92 19.09 -12.12 -0.35
CA TRP A 92 17.91 -12.60 0.38
C TRP A 92 16.92 -13.33 -0.53
N GLY A 93 16.75 -12.88 -1.76
CA GLY A 93 15.73 -13.35 -2.69
C GLY A 93 14.32 -12.91 -2.30
N TYR A 94 13.36 -13.82 -2.37
CA TYR A 94 11.97 -13.50 -2.03
C TYR A 94 11.67 -13.76 -0.57
N ILE A 95 11.23 -12.72 0.13
CA ILE A 95 10.76 -12.77 1.50
C ILE A 95 9.26 -12.46 1.52
N PHE A 96 8.45 -13.46 1.86
CA PHE A 96 7.03 -13.29 2.10
C PHE A 96 6.78 -13.18 3.60
N MET A 97 6.64 -11.95 4.10
CA MET A 97 6.36 -11.66 5.51
C MET A 97 4.87 -11.40 5.77
N ASN A 98 4.28 -12.11 6.74
CA ASN A 98 2.91 -11.90 7.23
C ASN A 98 1.82 -11.98 6.13
N ASN A 99 2.03 -12.79 5.10
CA ASN A 99 1.12 -12.87 3.95
C ASN A 99 -0.03 -13.84 4.20
N THR A 100 -1.14 -13.63 3.49
CA THR A 100 -2.24 -14.59 3.40
C THR A 100 -2.19 -15.28 2.04
N ILE A 101 -2.32 -16.61 2.01
CA ILE A 101 -2.54 -17.37 0.79
C ILE A 101 -4.01 -17.77 0.74
N ASP A 102 -4.69 -17.39 -0.34
CA ASP A 102 -6.14 -17.60 -0.50
C ASP A 102 -6.47 -18.19 -1.89
N ALA A 103 -7.66 -18.78 -2.01
CA ALA A 103 -8.16 -19.38 -3.23
C ALA A 103 -9.70 -19.36 -3.24
N PRO A 104 -10.35 -19.29 -4.42
CA PRO A 104 -11.81 -19.28 -4.51
C PRO A 104 -12.45 -20.62 -4.09
N LYS A 105 -11.69 -21.71 -4.12
CA LYS A 105 -12.13 -23.09 -3.84
C LYS A 105 -10.98 -23.86 -3.19
N ALA A 106 -11.29 -25.03 -2.65
CA ALA A 106 -10.29 -25.96 -2.13
C ALA A 106 -9.19 -26.24 -3.17
N THR A 107 -7.97 -25.83 -2.86
CA THR A 107 -6.81 -25.90 -3.76
C THR A 107 -5.59 -26.40 -2.98
N LEU A 108 -4.94 -27.43 -3.54
CA LEU A 108 -3.67 -27.94 -3.06
C LEU A 108 -2.53 -27.43 -3.97
N VAL A 109 -1.52 -26.77 -3.40
CA VAL A 109 -0.47 -26.07 -4.16
C VAL A 109 0.92 -26.25 -3.55
N TYR A 110 1.97 -25.97 -4.32
CA TYR A 110 3.34 -25.79 -3.82
C TYR A 110 3.67 -24.30 -3.64
N PHE A 111 4.50 -23.97 -2.65
CA PHE A 111 5.07 -22.63 -2.52
C PHE A 111 5.91 -22.22 -3.74
N GLY A 112 6.52 -23.18 -4.42
CA GLY A 112 7.28 -22.90 -5.63
C GLY A 112 8.10 -24.05 -6.17
N ARG A 113 8.90 -23.74 -7.18
CA ARG A 113 9.85 -24.65 -7.84
C ARG A 113 11.12 -23.93 -8.31
N PRO A 114 12.28 -24.61 -8.40
CA PRO A 114 13.57 -23.96 -8.63
C PRO A 114 13.85 -23.69 -10.11
N TRP A 115 13.54 -22.49 -10.60
CA TRP A 115 13.63 -22.19 -12.03
C TRP A 115 15.07 -22.23 -12.56
N GLN A 116 15.96 -21.36 -12.09
CA GLN A 116 17.36 -21.31 -12.54
C GLN A 116 18.29 -20.77 -11.44
N ASN A 117 19.60 -20.89 -11.66
CA ASN A 117 20.66 -20.27 -10.84
C ASN A 117 20.69 -20.75 -9.37
N LYS A 118 20.55 -19.83 -8.40
CA LYS A 118 20.58 -20.10 -6.95
C LYS A 118 19.31 -19.58 -6.28
N PRO A 119 18.14 -20.21 -6.51
CA PRO A 119 16.87 -19.71 -6.00
C PRO A 119 16.81 -19.61 -4.47
N LYS A 120 16.18 -18.55 -3.97
CA LYS A 120 15.98 -18.25 -2.54
C LYS A 120 14.56 -17.77 -2.32
N VAL A 121 13.78 -18.47 -1.51
CA VAL A 121 12.42 -18.05 -1.10
C VAL A 121 12.18 -18.44 0.34
N SER A 122 11.61 -17.51 1.10
CA SER A 122 11.17 -17.73 2.47
C SER A 122 9.75 -17.22 2.69
N PHE A 123 8.87 -18.07 3.19
CA PHE A 123 7.54 -17.68 3.68
C PHE A 123 7.55 -17.62 5.22
N VAL A 124 7.22 -16.47 5.79
CA VAL A 124 7.31 -16.22 7.23
C VAL A 124 5.99 -15.68 7.75
N ASN A 125 5.46 -16.28 8.82
CA ASN A 125 4.17 -15.94 9.43
C ASN A 125 3.03 -15.96 8.39
N THR A 126 3.01 -17.01 7.56
CA THR A 126 2.03 -17.13 6.49
C THR A 126 0.72 -17.69 7.01
N ARG A 127 -0.42 -17.11 6.62
CA ARG A 127 -1.74 -17.63 6.94
C ARG A 127 -2.39 -18.24 5.70
N LEU A 128 -2.81 -19.50 5.80
CA LEU A 128 -3.59 -20.17 4.76
C LEU A 128 -5.07 -19.89 4.99
N SER A 129 -5.82 -19.57 3.93
CA SER A 129 -7.27 -19.52 4.02
C SER A 129 -7.86 -20.93 4.09
N LYS A 130 -9.16 -21.03 4.44
CA LYS A 130 -9.87 -22.32 4.57
C LYS A 130 -9.85 -23.18 3.31
N ASN A 131 -9.60 -22.53 2.18
CA ASN A 131 -9.63 -23.13 0.85
C ASN A 131 -8.23 -23.55 0.39
N VAL A 132 -7.18 -23.28 1.16
CA VAL A 132 -5.81 -23.54 0.72
C VAL A 132 -5.16 -24.62 1.57
N SER A 133 -4.48 -25.54 0.90
CA SER A 133 -3.56 -26.48 1.52
C SER A 133 -2.24 -26.48 0.77
N ILE A 134 -1.15 -26.68 1.50
CA ILE A 134 0.19 -26.83 0.93
C ILE A 134 0.56 -28.31 0.96
N TYR A 135 1.18 -28.83 -0.10
CA TYR A 135 1.74 -30.19 -0.07
C TYR A 135 2.68 -30.35 1.12
N GLY A 136 2.75 -31.54 1.75
CA GLY A 136 3.66 -31.77 2.89
C GLY A 136 5.12 -31.43 2.55
N ALA A 137 5.54 -31.75 1.32
CA ALA A 137 6.83 -31.37 0.74
C ALA A 137 7.06 -29.84 0.67
N GLY A 138 6.00 -29.03 0.61
CA GLY A 138 6.02 -27.56 0.50
C GLY A 138 6.49 -27.05 -0.86
N TRP A 139 7.53 -27.66 -1.40
CA TRP A 139 8.27 -27.23 -2.57
C TRP A 139 8.41 -28.38 -3.55
N TYR A 140 8.28 -28.09 -4.83
CA TYR A 140 8.43 -29.10 -5.88
C TYR A 140 9.91 -29.43 -6.12
N GLU A 141 10.25 -30.71 -6.24
CA GLU A 141 11.66 -31.17 -6.19
C GLU A 141 12.48 -30.89 -7.45
N THR A 142 11.85 -30.55 -8.59
CA THR A 142 12.58 -30.45 -9.86
C THR A 142 12.11 -29.36 -10.80
N MET A 143 13.08 -28.67 -11.41
CA MET A 143 12.87 -27.82 -12.59
C MET A 143 14.22 -27.54 -13.29
N GLY A 144 15.00 -26.57 -12.82
CA GLY A 144 16.25 -26.15 -13.49
C GLY A 144 17.39 -25.70 -12.58
N ALA A 145 17.25 -25.85 -11.26
CA ALA A 145 18.31 -25.52 -10.30
C ALA A 145 18.18 -26.30 -8.98
N ILE A 146 19.25 -26.27 -8.18
CA ILE A 146 19.20 -26.58 -6.74
C ILE A 146 19.05 -25.25 -5.98
N PRO A 147 17.99 -25.05 -5.18
CA PRO A 147 17.82 -23.85 -4.36
C PRO A 147 18.96 -23.67 -3.35
N ALA A 148 19.23 -22.43 -2.97
CA ALA A 148 20.04 -22.15 -1.79
C ALA A 148 19.20 -22.27 -0.50
N ILE A 149 17.96 -21.77 -0.54
CA ILE A 149 16.98 -21.92 0.54
C ILE A 149 15.57 -21.88 -0.03
N PHE A 150 14.74 -22.82 0.38
CA PHE A 150 13.30 -22.86 0.17
C PHE A 150 12.67 -23.27 1.49
N ALA A 151 12.21 -22.29 2.26
CA ALA A 151 11.74 -22.54 3.61
C ALA A 151 10.44 -21.80 3.90
N ASP A 152 9.67 -22.35 4.82
CA ASP A 152 8.60 -21.63 5.49
C ASP A 152 8.78 -21.71 7.00
N TYR A 153 8.25 -20.70 7.69
CA TYR A 153 8.32 -20.55 9.14
C TYR A 153 7.00 -20.00 9.66
N ASN A 154 6.49 -20.65 10.71
CA ASN A 154 5.26 -20.23 11.38
C ASN A 154 4.07 -20.11 10.40
N THR A 155 3.93 -21.08 9.49
CA THR A 155 2.76 -21.20 8.61
C THR A 155 1.58 -21.68 9.44
N MET A 156 0.48 -20.93 9.42
CA MET A 156 -0.75 -21.23 10.15
C MET A 156 -1.89 -21.54 9.18
N ASP A 157 -2.77 -22.45 9.56
CA ASP A 157 -4.03 -22.66 8.88
C ASP A 157 -5.05 -21.54 9.18
N TRP A 158 -6.25 -21.69 8.64
CA TRP A 158 -7.31 -20.69 8.75
C TRP A 158 -7.90 -20.56 10.16
N GLU A 159 -7.76 -21.59 11.01
CA GLU A 159 -8.17 -21.63 12.42
C GLU A 159 -7.06 -21.10 13.34
N GLY A 160 -5.85 -20.89 12.80
CA GLY A 160 -4.69 -20.40 13.55
C GLY A 160 -3.81 -21.52 14.12
N ASN A 161 -3.99 -22.76 13.68
CA ASN A 161 -3.13 -23.87 14.09
C ASN A 161 -1.87 -23.91 13.22
N PRO A 162 -0.71 -24.32 13.79
CA PRO A 162 0.52 -24.49 13.02
C PRO A 162 0.40 -25.64 12.02
N VAL A 163 0.83 -25.40 10.79
CA VAL A 163 0.98 -26.42 9.75
C VAL A 163 2.22 -27.26 10.04
N ASP A 164 2.13 -28.58 9.82
CA ASP A 164 3.30 -29.46 9.92
C ASP A 164 4.34 -29.16 8.83
N LEU A 165 5.56 -28.85 9.28
CA LEU A 165 6.71 -28.49 8.45
C LEU A 165 7.74 -29.63 8.38
N SER A 166 7.56 -30.75 9.10
CA SER A 166 8.59 -31.80 9.20
C SER A 166 8.87 -32.52 7.88
N ASN A 167 7.95 -32.40 6.92
CA ASN A 167 8.00 -33.05 5.62
C ASN A 167 8.52 -32.13 4.50
N ARG A 168 9.01 -30.92 4.82
CA ARG A 168 9.50 -29.99 3.80
C ARG A 168 10.67 -30.59 3.04
N ASN A 169 10.55 -30.54 1.72
CA ASN A 169 11.54 -31.10 0.82
C ASN A 169 12.87 -30.38 0.99
N ASP A 170 13.94 -31.16 1.13
CA ASP A 170 15.31 -30.68 1.16
C ASP A 170 16.14 -31.23 0.00
N TYR A 171 15.59 -32.11 -0.84
CA TYR A 171 16.28 -32.74 -1.97
C TYR A 171 15.73 -32.21 -3.29
N TYR A 172 16.64 -31.81 -4.17
CA TYR A 172 16.30 -31.25 -5.47
C TYR A 172 17.15 -31.86 -6.56
N TYR A 173 16.62 -31.86 -7.78
CA TYR A 173 17.39 -32.25 -8.94
C TYR A 173 16.92 -31.55 -10.22
N TYR A 174 17.78 -31.51 -11.21
CA TYR A 174 17.44 -31.11 -12.57
C TYR A 174 18.32 -31.84 -13.58
N THR A 175 17.91 -31.83 -14.85
CA THR A 175 18.74 -32.31 -15.95
C THR A 175 19.46 -31.14 -16.57
N ASP A 176 20.79 -31.16 -16.53
CA ASP A 176 21.61 -30.16 -17.21
C ASP A 176 21.34 -30.22 -18.72
N LYS A 177 20.90 -29.10 -19.30
CA LYS A 177 20.44 -29.06 -20.70
C LYS A 177 21.57 -29.25 -21.71
N ASN A 178 22.82 -29.00 -21.31
CA ASN A 178 23.97 -29.07 -22.21
C ASN A 178 24.56 -30.49 -22.25
N THR A 179 24.56 -31.16 -21.10
CA THR A 179 25.19 -32.47 -20.91
C THR A 179 24.19 -33.62 -20.82
N GLY A 180 22.90 -33.34 -20.61
CA GLY A 180 21.86 -34.34 -20.32
C GLY A 180 22.01 -35.04 -18.97
N THR A 181 22.96 -34.60 -18.14
CA THR A 181 23.29 -35.26 -16.87
C THR A 181 22.35 -34.79 -15.76
N LYS A 182 21.92 -35.73 -14.91
CA LYS A 182 21.17 -35.39 -13.69
C LYS A 182 22.11 -34.73 -12.69
N VAL A 183 21.76 -33.53 -12.26
CA VAL A 183 22.39 -32.80 -11.17
C VAL A 183 21.43 -32.84 -9.99
N GLU A 184 21.93 -33.20 -8.81
CA GLU A 184 21.14 -33.34 -7.59
C GLU A 184 21.88 -32.74 -6.39
N GLY A 185 21.13 -32.35 -5.37
CA GLY A 185 21.68 -31.77 -4.16
C GLY A 185 20.60 -31.38 -3.17
N ASN A 186 21.04 -30.95 -1.99
CA ASN A 186 20.14 -30.52 -0.94
C ASN A 186 20.08 -28.99 -0.81
N ALA A 187 18.94 -28.47 -0.35
CA ALA A 187 18.75 -27.08 0.01
C ALA A 187 18.27 -26.96 1.45
N LYS A 188 18.53 -25.80 2.07
CA LYS A 188 17.98 -25.50 3.38
C LYS A 188 16.45 -25.39 3.29
N SER A 189 15.74 -26.14 4.14
CA SER A 189 14.27 -26.29 4.10
C SER A 189 13.54 -25.70 5.30
N SER A 190 14.26 -25.13 6.28
CA SER A 190 13.69 -24.57 7.51
C SER A 190 14.42 -23.29 7.94
N LEU A 191 13.81 -22.50 8.82
CA LEU A 191 14.36 -21.28 9.39
C LEU A 191 14.33 -21.33 10.92
N THR A 192 15.32 -20.69 11.55
CA THR A 192 15.34 -20.46 12.99
C THR A 192 14.79 -19.09 13.35
N ASP A 193 14.39 -18.89 14.61
CA ASP A 193 13.94 -17.58 15.11
C ASP A 193 15.00 -16.47 14.90
N GLU A 194 16.28 -16.81 15.00
CA GLU A 194 17.37 -15.84 14.78
C GLU A 194 17.45 -15.42 13.32
N GLU A 195 17.28 -16.35 12.39
CA GLU A 195 17.27 -16.03 10.96
C GLU A 195 16.05 -15.21 10.58
N VAL A 196 14.88 -15.55 11.13
CA VAL A 196 13.66 -14.78 10.94
C VAL A 196 13.80 -13.35 11.46
N ARG A 197 14.47 -13.14 12.60
CA ARG A 197 14.78 -11.79 13.11
C ARG A 197 15.61 -10.95 12.14
N GLN A 198 16.37 -11.58 11.24
CA GLN A 198 17.15 -10.86 10.24
C GLN A 198 16.32 -10.42 9.02
N TYR A 199 15.12 -10.98 8.79
CA TYR A 199 14.24 -10.63 7.67
C TYR A 199 13.45 -9.34 7.92
N THR A 200 14.13 -8.29 8.37
CA THR A 200 13.54 -6.94 8.45
C THR A 200 13.60 -6.26 7.09
N ILE A 201 12.67 -5.33 6.83
CA ILE A 201 12.70 -4.49 5.60
C ILE A 201 14.09 -3.85 5.43
N LYS A 202 14.66 -3.30 6.50
CA LYS A 202 15.97 -2.66 6.48
C LYS A 202 17.10 -3.61 6.09
N ASN A 203 17.07 -4.86 6.53
CA ASN A 203 18.12 -5.82 6.19
C ASN A 203 17.97 -6.37 4.78
N VAL A 204 16.72 -6.67 4.37
CA VAL A 204 16.42 -7.29 3.07
C VAL A 204 16.55 -6.30 1.93
N LEU A 205 16.03 -5.09 2.11
CA LEU A 205 15.97 -4.03 1.10
C LEU A 205 16.96 -2.89 1.39
N GLY A 206 17.80 -3.01 2.41
CA GLY A 206 18.82 -2.02 2.73
C GLY A 206 19.93 -1.98 1.69
N GLY A 207 20.68 -0.89 1.73
CA GLY A 207 21.88 -0.66 0.93
C GLY A 207 22.59 0.59 1.44
N ASP A 208 23.66 1.01 0.76
CA ASP A 208 24.43 2.21 1.12
C ASP A 208 23.74 3.52 0.70
N ASP A 209 22.46 3.45 0.32
CA ASP A 209 21.70 4.55 -0.29
C ASP A 209 20.52 5.05 0.57
N ASN A 210 20.43 4.58 1.83
CA ASN A 210 19.40 4.97 2.80
C ASN A 210 17.96 4.80 2.28
N TRP A 211 17.72 3.87 1.35
CA TRP A 211 16.37 3.63 0.88
C TRP A 211 15.51 2.99 1.97
N MET A 212 14.43 3.68 2.37
CA MET A 212 13.50 3.25 3.41
C MET A 212 12.09 3.15 2.83
N PRO A 213 11.74 2.04 2.16
CA PRO A 213 10.48 1.95 1.42
C PRO A 213 9.24 1.96 2.33
N GLY A 214 9.38 1.56 3.59
CA GLY A 214 8.30 1.64 4.57
C GLY A 214 7.89 3.08 4.92
N GLU A 215 8.87 4.00 5.01
CA GLU A 215 8.62 5.42 5.30
C GLU A 215 8.01 6.13 4.09
N ALA A 216 8.48 5.79 2.88
CA ALA A 216 7.96 6.36 1.64
C ALA A 216 6.44 6.15 1.47
N ILE A 217 5.89 5.06 2.01
CA ILE A 217 4.46 4.75 1.92
C ILE A 217 3.67 5.07 3.17
N GLU A 218 4.27 5.77 4.14
CA GLU A 218 3.56 6.17 5.35
C GLU A 218 2.36 7.05 4.96
N PRO A 219 1.12 6.64 5.31
CA PRO A 219 -0.05 7.41 4.96
C PRO A 219 -0.09 8.73 5.75
N CYS A 220 -0.53 9.80 5.09
CA CYS A 220 -0.87 11.03 5.80
C CYS A 220 -1.96 10.79 6.85
N SER A 221 -2.09 11.70 7.82
CA SER A 221 -3.18 11.65 8.78
C SER A 221 -4.55 11.80 8.09
N LYS A 222 -5.58 11.16 8.67
CA LYS A 222 -6.96 11.30 8.19
C LYS A 222 -7.42 12.76 8.17
N PRO A 223 -7.98 13.28 7.05
CA PRO A 223 -8.55 14.62 7.01
C PRO A 223 -9.66 14.84 8.05
N ALA A 224 -9.78 16.06 8.57
CA ALA A 224 -10.87 16.46 9.46
C ALA A 224 -11.85 17.37 8.71
N GLY A 225 -12.88 16.76 8.11
CA GLY A 225 -13.87 17.47 7.29
C GLY A 225 -15.03 18.07 8.09
N ARG A 226 -15.66 19.09 7.51
CA ARG A 226 -16.78 19.85 8.09
C ARG A 226 -17.65 20.46 6.99
N LEU A 227 -18.96 20.46 7.21
CA LEU A 227 -19.92 21.15 6.34
C LEU A 227 -20.15 22.59 6.79
N THR A 228 -20.37 23.43 5.80
CA THR A 228 -21.01 24.73 5.93
C THR A 228 -22.25 24.75 5.05
N LYS A 229 -23.00 25.86 5.06
CA LYS A 229 -24.14 26.07 4.16
C LYS A 229 -23.81 25.86 2.68
N SER A 230 -22.58 26.20 2.26
CA SER A 230 -22.21 26.24 0.84
C SER A 230 -20.98 25.42 0.46
N TYR A 231 -20.21 24.92 1.44
CA TYR A 231 -18.95 24.22 1.22
C TYR A 231 -18.81 22.97 2.10
N LEU A 232 -18.12 21.97 1.56
CA LEU A 232 -17.40 20.97 2.33
C LEU A 232 -15.95 21.43 2.45
N ALA A 233 -15.44 21.51 3.68
CA ALA A 233 -14.09 21.97 3.97
C ALA A 233 -13.38 21.00 4.90
N TRP A 234 -12.04 20.99 4.90
CA TRP A 234 -11.24 20.14 5.78
C TRP A 234 -9.96 20.84 6.21
N ASP A 235 -9.39 20.40 7.33
CA ASP A 235 -8.09 20.93 7.77
C ASP A 235 -6.96 20.50 6.84
N THR A 236 -5.96 21.35 6.71
CA THR A 236 -4.70 20.98 6.05
C THR A 236 -4.06 19.82 6.78
N VAL A 237 -3.73 18.76 6.04
CA VAL A 237 -3.03 17.59 6.54
C VAL A 237 -1.52 17.76 6.30
N PRO A 238 -0.66 17.62 7.33
CA PRO A 238 0.78 17.66 7.17
C PRO A 238 1.29 16.60 6.18
N TYR A 239 2.30 16.97 5.37
CA TYR A 239 2.93 16.13 4.33
C TYR A 239 2.03 15.72 3.16
N ALA A 240 0.78 16.20 3.14
CA ALA A 240 -0.12 15.96 2.02
C ALA A 240 0.24 16.88 0.84
N ILE A 241 0.54 16.30 -0.32
CA ILE A 241 0.73 17.04 -1.57
C ILE A 241 -0.61 17.37 -2.26
N GLY A 242 -1.70 16.78 -1.78
CA GLY A 242 -3.06 16.99 -2.29
C GLY A 242 -4.07 16.07 -1.63
N TYR A 243 -5.29 16.10 -2.17
CA TYR A 243 -6.44 15.33 -1.69
C TYR A 243 -7.16 14.67 -2.86
N VAL A 244 -7.56 13.41 -2.66
CA VAL A 244 -8.47 12.67 -3.55
C VAL A 244 -9.87 12.77 -2.97
N ILE A 245 -10.82 13.16 -3.82
CA ILE A 245 -12.22 13.31 -3.47
C ILE A 245 -13.03 12.28 -4.25
N SER A 246 -13.68 11.38 -3.52
CA SER A 246 -14.60 10.40 -4.12
C SER A 246 -16.03 10.67 -3.71
N ILE A 247 -16.97 10.34 -4.59
CA ILE A 247 -18.41 10.43 -4.32
C ILE A 247 -19.03 9.10 -4.72
N ASN A 248 -19.71 8.45 -3.76
CA ASN A 248 -20.22 7.08 -3.91
C ASN A 248 -19.14 6.14 -4.44
N ASP A 249 -17.98 6.14 -3.77
CA ASP A 249 -16.80 5.31 -4.07
C ASP A 249 -16.15 5.54 -5.44
N THR A 250 -16.58 6.55 -6.19
CA THR A 250 -15.97 6.93 -7.46
C THR A 250 -15.11 8.16 -7.26
N VAL A 251 -13.81 8.10 -7.61
CA VAL A 251 -12.93 9.28 -7.63
C VAL A 251 -13.50 10.30 -8.61
N ARG A 252 -13.78 11.52 -8.13
CA ARG A 252 -14.33 12.60 -8.95
C ARG A 252 -13.28 13.66 -9.26
N PHE A 253 -12.49 14.03 -8.26
CA PHE A 253 -11.53 15.13 -8.39
C PHE A 253 -10.28 14.89 -7.53
N ASN A 254 -9.17 15.46 -7.98
CA ASN A 254 -7.97 15.66 -7.17
C ASN A 254 -7.79 17.17 -6.95
N THR A 255 -7.43 17.59 -5.75
CA THR A 255 -7.29 19.01 -5.42
C THR A 255 -6.20 19.25 -4.39
N THR A 256 -5.56 20.41 -4.45
CA THR A 256 -4.70 20.93 -3.37
C THR A 256 -5.46 21.90 -2.46
N ALA A 257 -6.68 22.28 -2.84
CA ALA A 257 -7.55 23.09 -1.99
C ALA A 257 -8.03 22.27 -0.78
N THR A 258 -8.45 23.00 0.26
CA THR A 258 -9.00 22.44 1.50
C THR A 258 -10.50 22.70 1.65
N ASP A 259 -11.15 23.12 0.56
CA ASP A 259 -12.59 23.25 0.46
C ASP A 259 -13.09 23.03 -0.97
N LEU A 260 -14.35 22.59 -1.06
CA LEU A 260 -15.09 22.45 -2.30
C LEU A 260 -16.53 22.96 -2.12
N PRO A 261 -17.07 23.73 -3.07
CA PRO A 261 -18.47 24.11 -3.06
C PRO A 261 -19.38 22.87 -3.08
N LEU A 262 -20.45 22.89 -2.29
CA LEU A 262 -21.45 21.81 -2.31
C LEU A 262 -22.14 21.70 -3.67
N SER A 263 -22.21 22.79 -4.44
CA SER A 263 -22.69 22.76 -5.82
C SER A 263 -21.81 21.94 -6.76
N THR A 264 -20.50 21.83 -6.47
CA THR A 264 -19.56 20.99 -7.24
C THR A 264 -19.66 19.53 -6.83
N ILE A 265 -19.91 19.27 -5.55
CA ILE A 265 -20.02 17.91 -5.00
C ILE A 265 -21.36 17.27 -5.39
N GLY A 266 -22.46 18.03 -5.29
CA GLY A 266 -23.80 17.47 -5.43
C GLY A 266 -24.21 16.66 -4.20
N THR A 267 -24.84 15.50 -4.42
CA THR A 267 -25.31 14.60 -3.36
C THR A 267 -24.63 13.25 -3.44
N GLY A 268 -24.46 12.59 -2.30
CA GLY A 268 -23.81 11.28 -2.19
C GLY A 268 -22.95 11.15 -0.96
N LEU A 269 -22.42 9.94 -0.76
CA LEU A 269 -21.40 9.68 0.24
C LEU A 269 -20.07 10.22 -0.27
N VAL A 270 -19.59 11.31 0.32
CA VAL A 270 -18.31 11.92 -0.05
C VAL A 270 -17.22 11.32 0.80
N SER A 271 -16.07 11.03 0.20
CA SER A 271 -14.85 10.69 0.90
C SER A 271 -13.70 11.62 0.53
N ILE A 272 -12.88 11.98 1.52
CA ILE A 272 -11.69 12.81 1.36
C ILE A 272 -10.51 12.03 1.92
N GLN A 273 -9.47 11.87 1.10
CA GLN A 273 -8.20 11.27 1.50
C GLN A 273 -7.06 12.22 1.17
N ALA A 274 -6.12 12.40 2.09
CA ALA A 274 -4.86 13.09 1.85
C ALA A 274 -3.89 12.14 1.12
N VAL A 275 -3.02 12.71 0.28
CA VAL A 275 -2.03 11.96 -0.51
C VAL A 275 -0.62 12.43 -0.15
N ASN A 276 0.28 11.51 0.21
CA ASN A 276 1.69 11.84 0.42
C ASN A 276 2.45 11.98 -0.92
N GLU A 277 3.71 12.40 -0.88
CA GLU A 277 4.53 12.64 -2.08
C GLU A 277 4.77 11.39 -2.97
N HIS A 278 4.55 10.20 -2.42
CA HIS A 278 4.69 8.91 -3.11
C HIS A 278 3.35 8.27 -3.45
N GLY A 279 2.24 9.00 -3.33
CA GLY A 279 0.92 8.55 -3.74
C GLY A 279 0.15 7.71 -2.70
N SER A 280 0.67 7.56 -1.48
CA SER A 280 -0.04 6.83 -0.42
C SER A 280 -1.18 7.65 0.15
N LEU A 281 -2.37 7.02 0.20
CA LEU A 281 -3.60 7.64 0.69
C LEU A 281 -3.76 7.44 2.20
N SER A 282 -4.20 8.51 2.89
CA SER A 282 -4.69 8.44 4.27
C SER A 282 -5.93 7.57 4.40
N GLU A 283 -6.34 7.28 5.63
CA GLU A 283 -7.74 6.91 5.87
C GLU A 283 -8.69 7.99 5.35
N ALA A 284 -9.87 7.56 4.90
CA ALA A 284 -10.90 8.47 4.41
C ALA A 284 -11.66 9.14 5.55
N PHE A 285 -11.81 10.46 5.45
CA PHE A 285 -12.96 11.14 6.06
C PHE A 285 -14.17 10.91 5.18
N THR A 286 -15.28 10.44 5.75
CA THR A 286 -16.51 10.17 5.01
C THR A 286 -17.67 10.96 5.59
N LEU A 287 -18.56 11.42 4.70
CA LEU A 287 -19.70 12.23 5.08
C LEU A 287 -20.79 12.15 4.00
N GLN A 288 -22.03 11.96 4.43
CA GLN A 288 -23.18 12.01 3.52
C GLN A 288 -23.57 13.45 3.22
N VAL A 289 -23.64 13.81 1.93
CA VAL A 289 -24.22 15.07 1.46
C VAL A 289 -25.59 14.80 0.86
N SER A 290 -26.64 15.38 1.44
CA SER A 290 -28.04 15.23 1.03
C SER A 290 -28.65 16.55 0.55
N SER A 291 -29.73 16.45 -0.23
CA SER A 291 -30.46 17.59 -0.80
C SER A 291 -31.37 18.34 0.18
N SER A 292 -31.44 17.90 1.44
CA SER A 292 -32.31 18.47 2.48
C SER A 292 -31.50 19.01 3.66
N GLU A 293 -32.08 20.00 4.36
CA GLU A 293 -31.58 20.78 5.50
C GLU A 293 -31.08 19.99 6.74
N GLN A 294 -30.89 18.68 6.65
CA GLN A 294 -30.15 17.91 7.64
C GLN A 294 -28.64 18.01 7.40
N GLN A 295 -28.12 19.24 7.43
CA GLN A 295 -26.69 19.44 7.65
C GLN A 295 -26.42 19.15 9.14
N LEU A 296 -25.87 17.97 9.44
CA LEU A 296 -25.23 17.65 10.71
C LEU A 296 -24.37 18.84 11.16
N ALA A 297 -24.83 19.57 12.17
CA ALA A 297 -24.15 20.71 12.80
C ALA A 297 -23.35 21.59 11.81
N ALA A 298 -24.00 22.14 10.77
CA ALA A 298 -23.33 23.14 9.94
C ALA A 298 -22.89 24.32 10.81
N THR A 299 -21.58 24.48 10.99
CA THR A 299 -21.07 25.73 11.55
C THR A 299 -21.26 26.80 10.51
N SER A 300 -21.88 27.93 10.88
CA SER A 300 -22.16 29.05 9.97
C SER A 300 -20.90 29.56 9.28
N LEU A 301 -19.73 29.44 9.92
CA LEU A 301 -18.44 29.87 9.39
C LEU A 301 -17.33 28.83 9.56
N VAL A 302 -16.51 28.68 8.53
CA VAL A 302 -15.31 27.85 8.54
C VAL A 302 -14.08 28.69 8.24
N VAL A 303 -13.02 28.50 9.02
CA VAL A 303 -11.70 29.11 8.80
C VAL A 303 -10.76 28.02 8.34
N LEU A 304 -10.01 28.28 7.27
CA LEU A 304 -9.05 27.36 6.65
C LEU A 304 -7.72 28.06 6.44
N GLY A 305 -6.62 27.36 6.68
CA GLY A 305 -5.33 27.80 6.21
C GLY A 305 -5.02 27.22 4.83
N HIS A 306 -4.34 27.99 3.99
CA HIS A 306 -3.80 27.52 2.71
C HIS A 306 -2.38 28.08 2.50
N SER A 307 -1.79 27.84 1.32
CA SER A 307 -0.38 28.16 1.04
C SER A 307 -0.03 29.64 1.14
N THR A 308 -1.00 30.54 0.93
CA THR A 308 -0.80 31.99 0.83
C THR A 308 -1.66 32.81 1.79
N GLY A 309 -2.44 32.17 2.68
CA GLY A 309 -3.34 32.89 3.56
C GLY A 309 -4.36 32.04 4.29
N ILE A 310 -5.43 32.72 4.72
CA ILE A 310 -6.54 32.18 5.49
C ILE A 310 -7.83 32.41 4.71
N ALA A 311 -8.58 31.36 4.44
CA ALA A 311 -9.90 31.45 3.84
C ALA A 311 -10.99 31.39 4.92
N VAL A 312 -12.01 32.23 4.80
CA VAL A 312 -13.22 32.17 5.62
C VAL A 312 -14.42 31.89 4.72
N LYS A 313 -15.11 30.79 4.99
CA LYS A 313 -16.20 30.24 4.17
C LYS A 313 -17.52 30.21 4.96
N GLY A 314 -18.64 30.33 4.25
CA GLY A 314 -19.99 30.37 4.83
C GLY A 314 -20.46 31.76 5.26
N VAL A 315 -19.79 32.83 4.83
CA VAL A 315 -20.12 34.20 5.22
C VAL A 315 -21.40 34.65 4.52
N THR A 316 -22.52 34.63 5.26
CA THR A 316 -23.83 35.12 4.78
C THR A 316 -24.23 36.46 5.38
N THR A 317 -23.48 36.95 6.37
CA THR A 317 -23.67 38.25 7.03
C THR A 317 -22.33 38.91 7.29
N PRO A 318 -22.25 40.25 7.37
CA PRO A 318 -21.00 40.95 7.69
C PRO A 318 -20.28 40.36 8.90
N THR A 319 -19.08 39.83 8.68
CA THR A 319 -18.27 39.12 9.69
C THR A 319 -16.93 39.80 9.82
N SER A 320 -16.56 40.24 11.03
CA SER A 320 -15.23 40.78 11.29
C SER A 320 -14.25 39.65 11.59
N VAL A 321 -13.18 39.57 10.83
CA VAL A 321 -12.11 38.57 10.94
C VAL A 321 -10.85 39.28 11.43
N GLU A 322 -10.34 38.86 12.58
CA GLU A 322 -9.11 39.35 13.19
C GLU A 322 -8.11 38.20 13.28
N VAL A 323 -6.93 38.34 12.68
CA VAL A 323 -5.89 37.30 12.67
C VAL A 323 -4.77 37.71 13.62
N PHE A 324 -4.48 36.88 14.62
CA PHE A 324 -3.45 37.12 15.62
C PHE A 324 -2.31 36.11 15.48
N GLN A 325 -1.08 36.57 15.67
CA GLN A 325 0.06 35.71 15.95
C GLN A 325 -0.08 35.09 17.35
N LEU A 326 0.66 34.01 17.62
CA LEU A 326 0.62 33.33 18.92
C LEU A 326 1.11 34.21 20.09
N ASP A 327 1.91 35.24 19.81
CA ASP A 327 2.35 36.24 20.78
C ASP A 327 1.28 37.32 21.08
N GLY A 328 0.09 37.21 20.47
CA GLY A 328 -1.02 38.12 20.66
C GLY A 328 -1.02 39.34 19.74
N ARG A 329 -0.01 39.52 18.88
CA ARG A 329 0.02 40.64 17.92
C ARG A 329 -0.99 40.44 16.79
N LEU A 330 -1.72 41.50 16.45
CA LEU A 330 -2.65 41.50 15.31
C LEU A 330 -1.85 41.49 14.00
N ALA A 331 -2.02 40.45 13.19
CA ALA A 331 -1.42 40.32 11.87
C ALA A 331 -2.24 41.05 10.80
N CYS A 332 -3.56 40.85 10.79
CA CYS A 332 -4.47 41.57 9.90
C CYS A 332 -5.91 41.56 10.44
N ARG A 333 -6.75 42.48 9.94
CA ARG A 333 -8.19 42.52 10.21
C ARG A 333 -8.93 42.86 8.92
N GLN A 334 -10.03 42.16 8.66
CA GLN A 334 -10.90 42.44 7.52
C GLN A 334 -12.36 42.15 7.88
N THR A 335 -13.29 42.95 7.38
CA THR A 335 -14.72 42.63 7.43
C THR A 335 -15.13 41.99 6.11
N LEU A 336 -15.68 40.78 6.20
CA LEU A 336 -16.15 40.01 5.05
C LEU A 336 -17.67 40.09 4.95
N THR A 337 -18.20 40.49 3.80
CA THR A 337 -19.64 40.47 3.49
C THR A 337 -20.07 39.24 2.71
N ASN A 338 -19.11 38.53 2.11
CA ASN A 338 -19.23 37.23 1.45
C ASN A 338 -17.96 36.42 1.80
N ASP A 339 -17.88 35.17 1.36
CA ASP A 339 -16.67 34.35 1.49
C ASP A 339 -15.43 35.10 0.97
N GLY A 340 -14.32 34.95 1.69
CA GLY A 340 -13.14 35.76 1.41
C GLY A 340 -11.86 35.19 1.96
N ASN A 341 -10.74 35.68 1.45
CA ASN A 341 -9.40 35.27 1.82
C ASN A 341 -8.64 36.44 2.44
N LEU A 342 -7.84 36.15 3.46
CA LEU A 342 -6.91 37.07 4.10
C LEU A 342 -5.48 36.59 3.83
N THR A 343 -4.69 37.40 3.16
CA THR A 343 -3.27 37.09 2.91
C THR A 343 -2.48 37.29 4.19
N VAL A 344 -1.80 36.25 4.65
CA VAL A 344 -0.83 36.31 5.75
C VAL A 344 0.38 35.47 5.41
N LYS A 345 1.50 35.75 6.08
CA LYS A 345 2.73 34.96 5.88
C LYS A 345 2.53 33.54 6.40
N ARG A 346 3.44 32.66 5.99
CA ARG A 346 3.56 31.31 6.56
C ARG A 346 3.70 31.39 8.09
N GLY A 347 2.90 30.62 8.82
CA GLY A 347 2.89 30.64 10.28
C GLY A 347 1.65 30.04 10.92
N LEU A 348 1.64 30.02 12.26
CA LEU A 348 0.51 29.56 13.07
C LEU A 348 -0.21 30.77 13.68
N TYR A 349 -1.53 30.81 13.52
CA TYR A 349 -2.35 31.97 13.87
C TYR A 349 -3.56 31.58 14.72
N VAL A 350 -4.08 32.55 15.47
CA VAL A 350 -5.41 32.52 16.08
C VAL A 350 -6.30 33.48 15.30
N VAL A 351 -7.34 32.95 14.66
CA VAL A 351 -8.33 33.72 13.92
C VAL A 351 -9.54 33.91 14.81
N ARG A 352 -9.89 35.16 15.09
CA ARG A 352 -11.11 35.53 15.81
C ARG A 352 -12.15 36.04 14.81
N LEU A 353 -13.31 35.41 14.82
CA LEU A 353 -14.49 35.79 14.05
C LEU A 353 -15.47 36.50 14.98
N ARG A 354 -16.00 37.65 14.56
CA ARG A 354 -17.14 38.32 15.20
C ARG A 354 -18.29 38.41 14.23
N THR A 355 -19.41 37.82 14.61
CA THR A 355 -20.70 37.87 13.89
C THR A 355 -21.76 38.49 14.80
N ALA A 356 -22.97 38.69 14.26
CA ALA A 356 -24.13 39.06 15.06
C ALA A 356 -24.50 37.97 16.11
N GLU A 357 -24.09 36.72 15.88
CA GLU A 357 -24.37 35.57 16.74
C GLU A 357 -23.34 35.41 17.89
N GLY A 358 -22.20 36.12 17.82
CA GLY A 358 -21.18 36.11 18.88
C GLY A 358 -19.74 36.13 18.37
N VAL A 359 -18.82 35.71 19.25
CA VAL A 359 -17.38 35.67 18.97
C VAL A 359 -16.88 34.23 19.03
N ARG A 360 -16.13 33.81 18.01
CA ARG A 360 -15.48 32.49 17.94
C ARG A 360 -14.00 32.67 17.63
N SER A 361 -13.14 31.84 18.22
CA SER A 361 -11.72 31.79 17.86
C SER A 361 -11.33 30.40 17.38
N VAL A 362 -10.48 30.35 16.35
CA VAL A 362 -10.00 29.13 15.70
C VAL A 362 -8.49 29.25 15.51
N LYS A 363 -7.75 28.22 15.85
CA LYS A 363 -6.31 28.14 15.54
C LYS A 363 -6.15 27.62 14.11
N VAL A 364 -5.34 28.29 13.30
CA VAL A 364 -5.14 27.93 11.89
C VAL A 364 -3.66 28.02 11.52
N MET A 365 -3.18 27.06 10.73
CA MET A 365 -1.82 27.03 10.21
C MET A 365 -1.81 27.43 8.74
N VAL A 366 -0.93 28.34 8.35
CA VAL A 366 -0.79 28.88 6.98
C VAL A 366 0.58 28.47 6.43
N GLY A 367 0.59 27.88 5.23
CA GLY A 367 1.80 27.41 4.54
C GLY A 367 2.53 26.26 5.27
N LEU A 368 2.13 25.01 5.06
CA LEU A 368 3.06 23.88 5.22
C LEU A 368 3.66 23.50 3.85
N PRO A 369 4.82 22.81 3.81
CA PRO A 369 5.62 22.59 2.60
C PRO A 369 4.83 22.10 1.40
#